data_AF-A0A430FGR1-F1
#
_entry.id   AF-A0A430FGR1-F1
#
_cell.length_a   1.000
_cell.length_b   1.000
_cell.length_c   1.000
_cell.angle_alpha   90.00
_cell.angle_beta   90.00
_cell.angle_gamma   90.00
#
_symmetry.space_group_name_H-M   'P 1'
#
loop_
_entity.id
_entity.type
_entity.pdbx_description
1 polymer ?
#
loop_
_entity_poly.entity_id
_entity_poly.type
_entity_poly.pdbx_seq_one_letter_code
_entity_poly.pdbx_strand_id
1 'polypeptide(L)'
;MISEDTIQAIRDFVRERDWSRFHTPENLTKSISIEAAELLECYQWSPQMPPLDEEHVREELADVLIYCIMLADRLGVDMDDIVTAKLAKTRAKYPASAVRDHPDEAIRRHWAARGESAGGGVSASENEDRSAN
;
A
#
# COMPACT_ATOMS: atom_id res chain seq x y z
N MET A 1 -10.83 6.70 -12.07
CA MET A 1 -9.66 7.43 -11.54
C MET A 1 -10.16 8.69 -10.87
N ILE A 2 -9.37 9.31 -9.97
CA ILE A 2 -9.79 10.55 -9.29
C ILE A 2 -10.09 11.61 -10.36
N SER A 3 -11.14 12.42 -10.17
CA SER A 3 -11.58 13.37 -11.19
C SER A 3 -10.56 14.50 -11.38
N GLU A 4 -10.51 15.06 -12.59
CA GLU A 4 -9.64 16.21 -12.88
C GLU A 4 -9.99 17.40 -11.98
N ASP A 5 -11.27 17.63 -11.67
CA ASP A 5 -11.71 18.68 -10.76
C ASP A 5 -11.11 18.51 -9.36
N THR A 6 -11.01 17.28 -8.84
CA THR A 6 -10.39 17.01 -7.53
C THR A 6 -8.88 17.20 -7.59
N ILE A 7 -8.22 16.74 -8.67
CA ILE A 7 -6.78 16.96 -8.86
C ILE A 7 -6.48 18.46 -8.94
N GLN A 8 -7.30 19.22 -9.66
CA GLN A 8 -7.15 20.65 -9.78
C GLN A 8 -7.36 21.36 -8.44
N ALA A 9 -8.32 20.93 -7.63
CA ALA A 9 -8.52 21.46 -6.28
C ALA A 9 -7.27 21.25 -5.39
N ILE A 10 -6.60 20.11 -5.49
CA ILE A 10 -5.33 19.84 -4.78
C ILE A 10 -4.23 20.79 -5.27
N ARG A 11 -4.08 20.93 -6.60
CA ARG A 11 -3.07 21.85 -7.19
C ARG A 11 -3.29 23.30 -6.76
N ASP A 12 -4.55 23.73 -6.73
CA ASP A 12 -4.93 25.06 -6.30
C ASP A 12 -4.62 25.28 -4.82
N PHE A 13 -4.97 24.32 -3.96
CA PHE A 13 -4.65 24.35 -2.53
C PHE A 13 -3.15 24.50 -2.26
N VAL A 14 -2.31 23.77 -2.99
CA VAL A 14 -0.84 23.85 -2.91
C VAL A 14 -0.33 25.20 -3.38
N ARG A 15 -0.86 25.69 -4.50
CA ARG A 15 -0.45 26.97 -5.11
C ARG A 15 -0.78 28.16 -4.21
N GLU A 16 -1.98 28.19 -3.64
CA GLU A 16 -2.43 29.25 -2.72
C GLU A 16 -1.51 29.43 -1.51
N ARG A 17 -0.85 28.36 -1.08
CA ARG A 17 0.04 28.34 0.10
C ARG A 17 1.52 28.39 -0.27
N ASP A 18 1.85 28.45 -1.56
CA ASP A 18 3.20 28.34 -2.09
C ASP A 18 3.95 27.11 -1.53
N TRP A 19 3.23 25.99 -1.34
CA TRP A 19 3.80 24.77 -0.76
C TRP A 19 4.64 23.97 -1.76
N SER A 20 4.52 24.27 -3.05
CA SER A 20 5.27 23.61 -4.12
C SER A 20 6.80 23.60 -3.89
N ARG A 21 7.35 24.59 -3.16
CA ARG A 21 8.77 24.64 -2.77
C ARG A 21 9.23 23.52 -1.84
N PHE A 22 8.31 22.96 -1.04
CA PHE A 22 8.59 21.87 -0.10
C PHE A 22 8.34 20.49 -0.71
N HIS A 23 7.63 20.44 -1.84
CA HIS A 23 7.20 19.22 -2.52
C HIS A 23 8.32 18.65 -3.40
N THR A 24 9.47 18.30 -2.79
CA THR A 24 10.48 17.47 -3.46
C THR A 24 9.97 16.02 -3.53
N PRO A 25 10.39 15.20 -4.53
CA PRO A 25 10.02 13.78 -4.56
C PRO A 25 10.36 13.04 -3.26
N GLU A 26 11.49 13.38 -2.64
CA GLU A 26 11.91 12.81 -1.36
C GLU A 26 10.94 13.18 -0.23
N ASN A 27 10.57 14.45 -0.10
CA ASN A 27 9.66 14.90 0.94
C ASN A 27 8.26 14.30 0.78
N LEU A 28 7.72 14.30 -0.44
CA LEU A 28 6.42 13.70 -0.72
C LEU A 28 6.41 12.19 -0.46
N THR A 29 7.50 11.49 -0.78
CA THR A 29 7.62 10.05 -0.46
C THR A 29 7.63 9.81 1.06
N LYS A 30 8.29 10.69 1.83
CA LYS A 30 8.25 10.63 3.30
C LYS A 30 6.84 10.88 3.81
N SER A 31 6.14 11.89 3.31
CA SER A 31 4.74 12.17 3.66
C SER A 31 3.85 10.96 3.41
N ILE A 32 3.93 10.32 2.24
CA ILE A 32 3.17 9.07 1.95
C ILE A 32 3.44 8.00 3.03
N SER A 33 4.69 7.84 3.46
CA SER A 33 5.04 6.85 4.49
C SER A 33 4.51 7.22 5.87
N ILE A 34 4.38 8.51 6.17
CA ILE A 34 3.84 9.00 7.45
C ILE A 34 2.33 8.75 7.46
N GLU A 35 1.58 9.20 6.45
CA GLU A 35 0.12 9.02 6.42
C GLU A 35 -0.27 7.54 6.29
N ALA A 36 0.55 6.72 5.63
CA ALA A 36 0.33 5.28 5.61
C ALA A 36 0.51 4.64 7.00
N ALA A 37 1.35 5.23 7.86
CA ALA A 37 1.53 4.79 9.24
C ALA A 37 0.39 5.29 10.14
N GLU A 38 -0.14 6.50 9.91
CA GLU A 38 -1.34 7.02 10.59
C GLU A 38 -2.58 6.17 10.22
N LEU A 39 -2.75 5.83 8.94
CA LEU A 39 -3.76 4.87 8.49
C LEU A 39 -3.59 3.48 9.15
N LEU A 40 -2.35 3.03 9.35
CA LEU A 40 -2.07 1.78 10.05
C LEU A 40 -2.44 1.86 11.53
N GLU A 41 -2.20 3.01 12.18
CA GLU A 41 -2.51 3.24 13.59
C GLU A 41 -4.00 3.03 13.88
N CYS A 42 -4.88 3.43 12.95
CA CYS A 42 -6.32 3.21 13.05
C CYS A 42 -6.70 1.73 13.34
N TYR A 43 -5.85 0.78 12.92
CA TYR A 43 -6.05 -0.65 13.10
C TYR A 43 -5.14 -1.28 14.17
N GLN A 44 -4.26 -0.51 14.81
CA GLN A 44 -3.22 -1.02 15.72
C GLN A 44 -3.79 -1.88 16.85
N TRP A 45 -4.96 -1.51 17.36
CA TRP A 45 -5.62 -2.19 18.47
C TRP A 45 -6.86 -2.97 18.02
N SER A 46 -7.09 -3.19 16.72
CA SER A 46 -8.27 -3.94 16.25
C SER A 46 -8.10 -5.45 16.50
N PRO A 47 -9.14 -6.20 16.95
CA PRO A 47 -10.51 -5.77 17.28
C PRO A 47 -10.71 -5.36 18.76
N GLN A 48 -9.65 -5.06 19.51
CA GLN A 48 -9.75 -4.54 20.88
C GLN A 48 -10.35 -3.13 20.91
N MET A 49 -10.83 -2.71 22.09
CA MET A 49 -11.36 -1.36 22.33
C MET A 49 -10.27 -0.28 22.19
N PRO A 50 -10.60 0.94 21.71
CA PRO A 50 -11.93 1.43 21.34
C PRO A 50 -12.44 0.91 19.98
N PRO A 51 -13.74 1.10 19.66
CA PRO A 51 -14.27 0.80 18.32
C PRO A 51 -13.50 1.57 17.25
N LEU A 52 -13.42 0.98 16.05
CA LEU A 52 -12.77 1.61 14.90
C LEU A 52 -13.42 2.96 14.58
N ASP A 53 -12.61 4.00 14.50
CA ASP A 53 -13.03 5.30 14.00
C ASP A 53 -13.01 5.29 12.47
N GLU A 54 -14.16 5.02 11.85
CA GLU A 54 -14.28 4.97 10.39
C GLU A 54 -14.07 6.34 9.72
N GLU A 55 -14.30 7.44 10.43
CA GLU A 55 -14.07 8.78 9.89
C GLU A 55 -12.57 9.01 9.78
N HIS A 56 -11.83 8.75 10.86
CA HIS A 56 -10.37 8.88 10.87
C HIS A 56 -9.70 7.97 9.82
N VAL A 57 -10.16 6.72 9.66
CA VAL A 57 -9.68 5.83 8.57
C VAL A 57 -9.85 6.46 7.18
N ARG A 58 -10.97 7.15 6.95
CA ARG A 58 -11.23 7.81 5.65
C ARG A 58 -10.34 9.02 5.45
N GLU A 59 -10.06 9.78 6.51
CA GLU A 59 -9.15 10.92 6.49
C GLU A 59 -7.72 10.45 6.15
N GLU A 60 -7.18 9.47 6.88
CA GLU A 60 -5.82 8.99 6.66
C GLU A 60 -5.64 8.32 5.28
N LEU A 61 -6.66 7.60 4.81
CA LEU A 61 -6.66 7.08 3.45
C LEU A 61 -6.66 8.21 2.40
N ALA A 62 -7.43 9.28 2.64
CA ALA A 62 -7.44 10.44 1.75
C ALA A 62 -6.07 11.12 1.72
N ASP A 63 -5.41 11.26 2.86
CA ASP A 63 -4.08 11.89 2.93
C ASP A 63 -3.01 11.07 2.17
N VAL A 64 -3.01 9.74 2.31
CA VAL A 64 -2.16 8.86 1.49
C VAL A 64 -2.40 9.11 -0.01
N LEU A 65 -3.66 9.19 -0.44
CA LEU A 65 -4.01 9.41 -1.84
C LEU A 65 -3.58 10.80 -2.32
N ILE A 66 -3.80 11.85 -1.52
CA ILE A 66 -3.44 13.23 -1.83
C ILE A 66 -1.93 13.34 -2.05
N TYR A 67 -1.10 12.79 -1.16
CA TYR A 67 0.35 12.85 -1.36
C TYR A 67 0.82 11.99 -2.54
N CYS A 68 0.14 10.87 -2.85
CA CYS A 68 0.42 10.12 -4.07
C CYS A 68 0.15 10.94 -5.34
N ILE A 69 -0.97 11.69 -5.39
CA ILE A 69 -1.29 12.60 -6.50
C ILE A 69 -0.22 13.69 -6.61
N MET A 70 0.12 14.34 -5.49
CA MET A 70 1.17 15.37 -5.48
C MET A 70 2.52 14.84 -5.95
N LEU A 71 2.87 13.59 -5.60
CA LEU A 71 4.09 12.94 -6.06
C LEU A 71 4.03 12.64 -7.57
N ALA A 72 2.90 12.15 -8.07
CA ALA A 72 2.71 11.91 -9.50
C ALA A 72 2.88 13.21 -10.31
N ASP A 73 2.22 14.29 -9.89
CA ASP A 73 2.38 15.64 -10.46
C ASP A 73 3.84 16.09 -10.41
N ARG A 74 4.53 15.87 -9.29
CA ARG A 74 5.93 16.28 -9.12
C ARG A 74 6.89 15.50 -10.00
N LEU A 75 6.61 14.22 -10.25
CA LEU A 75 7.38 13.36 -11.14
C LEU A 75 7.02 13.56 -12.62
N GLY A 76 5.92 14.26 -12.91
CA GLY A 76 5.42 14.46 -14.27
C GLY A 76 4.95 13.15 -14.92
N VAL A 77 4.37 12.25 -14.12
CA VAL A 77 3.86 10.95 -14.60
C VAL A 77 2.34 10.96 -14.65
N ASP A 78 1.79 10.32 -15.69
CA ASP A 78 0.36 10.07 -15.79
C ASP A 78 -0.03 8.90 -14.86
N MET A 79 -1.02 9.14 -14.00
CA MET A 79 -1.44 8.16 -12.99
C MET A 79 -2.10 6.94 -13.60
N ASP A 80 -2.88 7.11 -14.67
CA ASP A 80 -3.56 6.01 -15.36
C ASP A 80 -2.52 5.11 -16.02
N ASP A 81 -1.52 5.69 -16.68
CA ASP A 81 -0.43 4.95 -17.32
C ASP A 81 0.38 4.14 -16.30
N ILE A 82 0.83 4.74 -15.19
CA ILE A 82 1.65 4.01 -14.20
C ILE A 82 0.87 2.88 -13.52
N VAL A 83 -0.43 3.10 -13.23
CA VAL A 83 -1.29 2.10 -12.58
C VAL A 83 -1.61 0.97 -13.56
N THR A 84 -2.03 1.29 -14.78
CA THR A 84 -2.40 0.26 -15.78
C THR A 84 -1.18 -0.57 -16.20
N ALA A 85 -0.02 0.06 -16.39
CA ALA A 85 1.24 -0.64 -16.66
C ALA A 85 1.65 -1.56 -15.50
N LYS A 86 1.50 -1.11 -14.25
CA LYS A 86 1.75 -1.95 -13.07
C LYS A 86 0.77 -3.12 -13.00
N LEU A 87 -0.52 -2.89 -13.23
CA LEU A 87 -1.55 -3.93 -13.23
C LEU A 87 -1.29 -4.98 -14.32
N ALA A 88 -0.87 -4.59 -15.52
CA ALA A 88 -0.49 -5.54 -16.58
C ALA A 88 0.67 -6.46 -16.13
N LYS A 89 1.72 -5.90 -15.53
CA LYS A 89 2.82 -6.68 -14.95
C LYS A 89 2.35 -7.60 -13.82
N THR A 90 1.48 -7.10 -12.94
CA THR A 90 0.92 -7.89 -11.82
C THR A 90 0.03 -9.04 -12.32
N ARG A 91 -0.80 -8.83 -13.36
CA ARG A 91 -1.62 -9.90 -13.98
C ARG A 91 -0.76 -10.99 -14.59
N ALA A 92 0.34 -10.62 -15.27
CA ALA A 92 1.28 -11.59 -15.81
C ALA A 92 1.98 -12.39 -14.69
N LYS A 93 2.36 -11.72 -13.59
CA LYS A 93 2.99 -12.36 -12.43
C LYS A 93 2.02 -13.27 -11.65
N TYR A 94 0.76 -12.87 -11.55
CA TYR A 94 -0.29 -13.56 -10.79
C TYR A 94 -1.56 -13.76 -11.64
N PRO A 95 -1.60 -14.81 -12.49
CA PRO A 95 -2.79 -15.14 -13.25
C PRO A 95 -3.98 -15.43 -12.34
N ALA A 96 -5.18 -14.94 -12.71
CA ALA A 96 -6.37 -15.02 -11.87
C ALA A 96 -6.75 -16.46 -11.47
N SER A 97 -6.65 -17.43 -12.39
CA SER A 97 -6.89 -18.84 -12.08
C SER A 97 -5.91 -19.40 -11.06
N ALA A 98 -4.62 -19.08 -11.20
CA ALA A 98 -3.60 -19.54 -10.28
C ALA A 98 -3.81 -18.98 -8.86
N VAL A 99 -4.18 -17.70 -8.71
CA VAL A 99 -4.39 -17.10 -7.38
C VAL A 99 -5.70 -17.58 -6.74
N ARG A 100 -6.79 -17.58 -7.49
CA ARG A 100 -8.11 -17.88 -6.95
C ARG A 100 -8.27 -19.37 -6.65
N ASP A 101 -7.75 -20.22 -7.53
CA ASP A 101 -8.00 -21.66 -7.47
C ASP A 101 -6.84 -22.41 -6.77
N HIS A 102 -5.62 -21.83 -6.73
CA HIS A 102 -4.40 -22.44 -6.16
C HIS A 102 -3.53 -21.43 -5.37
N PRO A 103 -4.00 -20.88 -4.24
CA PRO A 103 -3.31 -19.80 -3.51
C PRO A 103 -1.86 -20.14 -3.10
N ASP A 104 -1.55 -21.39 -2.76
CA ASP A 104 -0.17 -21.83 -2.45
C ASP A 104 0.78 -21.75 -3.64
N GLU A 105 0.25 -21.90 -4.86
CA GLU A 105 1.02 -21.73 -6.09
C GLU A 105 1.31 -20.24 -6.34
N ALA A 106 0.38 -19.35 -6.03
CA ALA A 106 0.60 -17.90 -6.10
C ALA A 106 1.71 -17.44 -5.13
N ILE A 107 1.73 -17.99 -3.91
CA ILE A 107 2.80 -17.73 -2.93
C ILE A 107 4.15 -18.25 -3.47
N ARG A 108 4.22 -19.47 -4.00
CA ARG A 108 5.45 -20.00 -4.61
C ARG A 108 5.96 -19.13 -5.77
N ARG A 109 5.06 -18.65 -6.64
CA ARG A 109 5.40 -17.73 -7.74
C ARG A 109 5.89 -16.37 -7.24
N HIS A 110 5.36 -15.86 -6.12
CA HIS A 110 5.83 -14.61 -5.51
C HIS A 110 7.32 -14.68 -5.18
N TRP A 111 7.73 -15.74 -4.46
CA TRP A 111 9.10 -15.96 -4.01
C TRP A 111 10.04 -16.30 -5.17
N ALA A 112 9.63 -17.20 -6.07
CA ALA A 112 10.43 -17.56 -7.25
C ALA A 112 10.79 -16.34 -8.12
N ALA A 113 9.85 -15.41 -8.31
CA ALA A 113 10.08 -14.18 -9.08
C ALA A 113 10.99 -13.15 -8.38
N ARG A 114 11.29 -13.32 -7.09
CA ARG A 114 12.24 -12.49 -6.32
C ARG A 114 13.63 -13.14 -6.23
N GLY A 115 13.82 -14.33 -6.81
CA GLY A 115 15.07 -15.08 -6.69
C GLY A 115 15.24 -15.81 -5.35
N GLU A 116 14.20 -15.86 -4.53
CA GLU A 116 14.19 -16.53 -3.23
C GLU A 116 13.35 -17.82 -3.36
N SER A 117 13.94 -18.98 -3.09
CA SER A 117 13.17 -20.22 -3.02
C SER A 117 12.24 -20.16 -1.81
N ALA A 118 10.97 -20.54 -1.98
CA ALA A 118 10.04 -20.82 -0.87
C ALA A 118 10.54 -22.06 -0.10
N GLY A 119 11.58 -21.87 0.72
CA GLY A 119 12.35 -22.90 1.38
C GLY A 119 12.69 -22.46 2.79
N GLY A 120 11.65 -22.42 3.62
CA GLY A 120 11.72 -22.18 5.06
C GLY A 120 10.45 -22.75 5.67
N GLY A 121 10.24 -24.06 5.47
CA GLY A 121 9.14 -24.77 6.10
C GLY A 121 9.27 -24.63 7.61
N VAL A 122 8.24 -24.09 8.26
CA VAL A 122 8.03 -24.33 9.68
C VAL A 122 7.84 -25.83 9.82
N SER A 123 8.84 -26.51 10.40
CA SER A 123 8.69 -27.91 10.80
C SER A 123 7.62 -27.96 11.87
N ALA A 124 6.47 -28.54 11.53
CA ALA A 124 5.52 -29.04 12.50
C ALA A 124 6.15 -30.25 13.22
N SER A 125 7.06 -29.98 14.16
CA SER A 125 7.59 -30.97 15.10
C SER A 125 8.17 -30.23 16.30
N GLU A 126 7.30 -29.89 17.24
CA GLU A 126 7.62 -29.73 18.67
C GLU A 126 6.31 -29.39 19.40
N ASN A 127 5.40 -30.37 19.41
CA ASN A 127 4.32 -30.41 20.38
C ASN A 127 4.22 -31.82 20.93
N GLU A 128 5.26 -32.21 21.65
CA GLU A 128 5.30 -33.36 22.56
C GLU A 128 6.59 -33.14 23.35
N ASP A 129 6.50 -32.44 24.48
CA ASP A 129 7.09 -32.88 25.77
C ASP A 129 7.22 -31.70 26.75
N ARG A 130 6.11 -31.29 27.36
CA ARG A 130 6.08 -30.60 28.67
C ARG A 130 4.85 -31.01 29.46
N SER A 131 4.73 -32.32 29.67
CA SER A 131 4.08 -32.88 30.85
C SER A 131 5.18 -33.56 31.67
N ALA A 132 5.40 -33.08 32.90
CA ALA A 132 6.41 -33.49 33.88
C ALA A 132 7.70 -32.65 33.93
N ASN A 133 7.66 -31.54 34.67
CA ASN A 133 8.39 -31.38 35.94
C ASN A 133 7.90 -30.12 36.68
#